data_AF-A0A7S2BP89-F1
#
_entry.id   AF-A0A7S2BP89-F1
#
_cell.length_a   1.000
_cell.length_b   1.000
_cell.length_c   1.000
_cell.angle_alpha   90.00
_cell.angle_beta   90.00
_cell.angle_gamma   90.00
#
_symmetry.space_group_name_H-M   'P 1'
#
loop_
_entity.id
_entity.type
_entity.pdbx_description
1 polymer ?
#
loop_
_entity_poly.entity_id
_entity_poly.type
_entity_poly.pdbx_seq_one_letter_code
_entity_poly.pdbx_strand_id
1 'polypeptide(L)'
;MAPFELSDRDHETVQRIIAKMLDPHIHSGRLSKRDGNEVMHSVVARTEQAMERDGRQKLDRQDEDDVERRTRDKLDRMLASHREDRPAEPRRDDGRRDDRHRD
;
A
#
# COMPACT_ATOMS: atom_id res chain seq x y z
N MET A 1 30.03 0.42 19.80
CA MET A 1 28.91 1.10 19.13
C MET A 1 27.64 0.42 19.58
N ALA A 2 26.70 1.16 20.16
CA ALA A 2 25.36 0.61 20.41
C ALA A 2 24.66 0.38 19.05
N PRO A 3 23.81 -0.65 18.91
CA PRO A 3 23.01 -0.81 17.71
C PRO A 3 22.13 0.42 17.52
N PHE A 4 21.95 0.83 16.26
CA PHE A 4 21.00 1.87 15.93
C PHE A 4 19.59 1.26 16.05
N GLU A 5 18.89 1.60 17.11
CA GLU A 5 17.50 1.17 17.32
C GLU A 5 16.61 2.40 17.43
N LEU A 6 15.52 2.38 16.67
CA LEU A 6 14.40 3.28 16.89
C LEU A 6 13.93 3.16 18.33
N SER A 7 13.60 4.29 18.95
CA SER A 7 12.91 4.24 20.23
C SER A 7 11.59 3.48 20.06
N ASP A 8 11.19 2.65 21.03
CA ASP A 8 9.94 1.89 20.99
C ASP A 8 8.73 2.77 20.60
N ARG A 9 8.71 4.01 21.10
CA ARG A 9 7.70 5.01 20.79
C ARG A 9 7.64 5.40 19.31
N ASP A 10 8.80 5.58 18.70
CA ASP A 10 8.91 5.98 17.30
C ASP A 10 8.58 4.79 16.40
N HIS A 11 9.03 3.60 16.78
CA HIS A 11 8.67 2.35 16.11
C HIS A 11 7.14 2.13 16.12
N GLU A 12 6.49 2.34 17.26
CA GLU A 12 5.02 2.27 17.37
C GLU A 12 4.34 3.36 16.52
N THR A 13 4.91 4.56 16.45
CA THR A 13 4.37 5.67 15.66
C THR A 13 4.37 5.34 14.17
N VAL A 14 5.50 4.83 13.65
CA VAL A 14 5.60 4.37 12.26
C VAL A 14 4.58 3.26 11.98
N GLN A 15 4.50 2.25 12.85
CA GLN A 15 3.51 1.17 12.69
C GLN A 15 2.08 1.69 12.68
N ARG A 16 1.75 2.65 13.55
CA ARG A 16 0.41 3.24 13.66
C ARG A 16 0.03 4.03 12.41
N ILE A 17 0.96 4.80 11.86
CA ILE A 17 0.79 5.52 10.59
C ILE A 17 0.47 4.54 9.47
N ILE A 18 1.28 3.48 9.33
CA ILE A 18 1.10 2.47 8.30
C ILE A 18 -0.23 1.72 8.47
N ALA A 19 -0.54 1.27 9.68
CA ALA A 19 -1.76 0.54 9.98
C ALA A 19 -3.02 1.35 9.63
N LYS A 20 -3.05 2.64 9.95
CA LYS A 20 -4.18 3.52 9.59
C LYS A 20 -4.42 3.61 8.08
N MET A 21 -3.37 3.56 7.28
CA MET A 21 -3.50 3.56 5.82
C MET A 21 -3.90 2.19 5.28
N LEU A 22 -3.39 1.10 5.86
CA LEU A 22 -3.66 -0.26 5.40
C LEU A 22 -5.09 -0.73 5.72
N ASP A 23 -5.60 -0.37 6.91
CA ASP A 23 -6.88 -0.83 7.43
C ASP A 23 -8.05 -0.71 6.42
N PRO A 24 -8.31 0.45 5.78
CA PRO A 24 -9.38 0.56 4.79
C PRO A 24 -9.18 -0.33 3.57
N HIS A 25 -7.94 -0.61 3.16
CA HIS A 25 -7.66 -1.45 1.99
C HIS A 25 -7.80 -2.95 2.30
N ILE A 26 -7.42 -3.37 3.50
CA ILE A 26 -7.61 -4.74 3.97
C ILE A 26 -9.10 -5.00 4.22
N HIS A 27 -9.78 -4.07 4.89
CA HIS A 27 -11.21 -4.20 5.20
C HIS A 27 -12.09 -4.22 3.94
N SER A 28 -11.71 -3.45 2.91
CA SER A 28 -12.41 -3.48 1.61
C SER A 28 -12.08 -4.70 0.75
N GLY A 29 -11.21 -5.61 1.21
CA GLY A 29 -10.77 -6.78 0.45
C GLY A 29 -9.91 -6.44 -0.77
N ARG A 30 -9.47 -5.18 -0.90
CA ARG A 30 -8.61 -4.72 -1.98
C ARG A 30 -7.15 -5.14 -1.81
N LEU A 31 -6.74 -5.40 -0.57
CA LEU A 31 -5.46 -6.02 -0.22
C LEU A 31 -5.68 -7.19 0.71
N SER A 32 -4.87 -8.23 0.57
CA SER A 32 -4.86 -9.31 1.55
C SER A 32 -4.16 -8.87 2.83
N LYS A 33 -4.42 -9.58 3.94
CA LYS A 33 -3.67 -9.38 5.18
C LYS A 33 -2.16 -9.59 4.98
N ARG A 34 -1.78 -10.49 4.07
CA ARG A 34 -0.38 -10.76 3.72
C ARG A 34 0.25 -9.54 3.05
N ASP A 35 -0.45 -8.95 2.09
CA ASP A 35 -0.01 -7.72 1.41
C ASP A 35 0.15 -6.57 2.41
N GLY A 36 -0.82 -6.41 3.30
CA GLY A 36 -0.76 -5.42 4.38
C GLY A 36 0.48 -5.55 5.25
N ASN A 37 0.78 -6.78 5.70
CA ASN A 37 1.98 -7.06 6.48
C ASN A 37 3.27 -6.79 5.70
N GLU A 38 3.29 -7.04 4.39
CA GLU A 38 4.46 -6.74 3.56
C GLU A 38 4.71 -5.23 3.46
N VAL A 39 3.65 -4.43 3.28
CA VAL A 39 3.78 -2.97 3.29
C VAL A 39 4.32 -2.50 4.65
N MET A 40 3.72 -2.97 5.75
CA MET A 40 4.14 -2.61 7.10
C MET A 40 5.62 -2.92 7.32
N HIS A 41 6.04 -4.17 7.10
CA HIS A 41 7.43 -4.59 7.31
C HIS A 41 8.40 -3.82 6.40
N SER A 42 8.00 -3.58 5.14
CA SER A 42 8.86 -2.89 4.19
C SER A 42 9.06 -1.41 4.49
N VAL A 43 8.02 -0.71 4.96
CA VAL A 43 8.11 0.72 5.27
C VAL A 43 8.83 0.94 6.59
N VAL A 44 8.55 0.11 7.62
CA VAL A 44 9.29 0.13 8.89
C VAL A 44 10.77 -0.03 8.62
N ALA A 45 11.20 -1.15 8.01
CA ALA A 45 12.62 -1.43 7.75
C ALA A 45 13.34 -0.32 6.98
N ARG A 46 12.70 0.28 5.97
CA ARG A 46 13.28 1.42 5.23
C ARG A 46 13.41 2.67 6.09
N THR A 47 12.49 2.88 7.01
CA THR A 47 12.51 4.02 7.91
C THR A 47 13.62 3.85 8.93
N GLU A 48 13.77 2.66 9.54
CA GLU A 48 14.91 2.38 10.44
C GLU A 48 16.25 2.57 9.74
N GLN A 49 16.41 2.04 8.51
CA GLN A 49 17.63 2.22 7.71
C GLN A 49 17.91 3.69 7.35
N ALA A 50 16.88 4.46 7.00
CA ALA A 50 17.03 5.87 6.67
C ALA A 50 17.53 6.66 7.89
N MET A 51 16.94 6.40 9.05
CA MET A 51 17.36 7.05 10.29
C MET A 51 18.74 6.58 10.76
N GLU A 52 19.09 5.30 10.54
CA GLU A 52 20.44 4.78 10.82
C GLU A 52 21.48 5.53 10.00
N ARG A 53 21.22 5.68 8.70
CA ARG A 53 22.10 6.38 7.76
C ARG A 53 22.28 7.85 8.13
N ASP A 54 21.20 8.49 8.58
CA ASP A 54 21.21 9.91 8.94
C ASP A 54 21.65 10.15 10.40
N GLY A 55 21.90 9.09 11.18
CA GLY A 55 22.27 9.16 12.59
C GLY A 55 21.16 9.70 13.49
N ARG A 56 19.90 9.64 13.05
CA ARG A 56 18.74 10.24 13.71
C ARG A 56 18.07 9.24 14.66
N GLN A 57 18.14 9.42 15.97
CA GLN A 57 17.53 8.45 16.91
C GLN A 57 16.04 8.66 17.19
N LYS A 58 15.41 9.66 16.56
CA LYS A 58 14.03 10.06 16.84
C LYS A 58 13.30 10.39 15.55
N LEU A 59 12.04 9.97 15.50
CA LEU A 59 11.14 10.33 14.40
C LEU A 59 10.75 11.81 14.55
N ASP A 60 10.94 12.59 13.50
CA ASP A 60 10.41 13.94 13.40
C ASP A 60 9.20 14.00 12.46
N ARG A 61 8.52 15.15 12.41
CA ARG A 61 7.32 15.31 11.60
C ARG A 61 7.58 15.07 10.10
N GLN A 62 8.76 15.42 9.63
CA GLN A 62 9.19 15.15 8.27
C GLN A 62 9.33 13.64 8.02
N ASP A 63 9.88 12.90 8.99
CA ASP A 63 10.01 11.44 8.90
C ASP A 63 8.62 10.77 8.90
N GLU A 64 7.67 11.27 9.70
CA GLU A 64 6.27 10.83 9.69
C GLU A 64 5.62 11.04 8.30
N ASP A 65 5.78 12.23 7.71
CA ASP A 65 5.27 12.53 6.37
C ASP A 65 5.91 11.63 5.29
N ASP A 66 7.18 11.28 5.45
CA ASP A 66 7.88 10.37 4.55
C ASP A 66 7.44 8.91 4.71
N VAL A 67 7.14 8.46 5.93
CA VAL A 67 6.48 7.18 6.19
C VAL A 67 5.13 7.14 5.51
N GLU A 68 4.31 8.19 5.64
CA GLU A 68 3.01 8.30 5.00
C GLU A 68 3.12 8.20 3.48
N ARG A 69 4.00 9.00 2.87
CA ARG A 69 4.25 8.96 1.42
C ARG A 69 4.68 7.57 0.94
N ARG A 70 5.69 6.97 1.58
CA ARG A 70 6.21 5.65 1.18
C ARG A 70 5.15 4.55 1.31
N THR A 71 4.34 4.61 2.37
CA THR A 71 3.26 3.65 2.57
C THR A 71 2.20 3.81 1.48
N ARG A 72 1.79 5.03 1.19
CA ARG A 72 0.83 5.34 0.13
C ARG A 72 1.33 4.87 -1.23
N ASP A 73 2.57 5.20 -1.59
CA ASP A 73 3.15 4.79 -2.88
C ASP A 73 3.19 3.26 -3.03
N LYS A 74 3.54 2.55 -1.94
CA LYS A 74 3.58 1.09 -1.94
C LYS A 74 2.18 0.48 -2.00
N LEU A 75 1.23 1.04 -1.26
CA LEU A 75 -0.20 0.71 -1.35
C LEU A 75 -0.72 0.87 -2.79
N ASP A 76 -0.53 2.04 -3.39
CA ASP A 76 -0.99 2.33 -4.75
C ASP A 76 -0.38 1.36 -5.77
N ARG A 77 0.91 1.03 -5.63
CA ARG A 77 1.56 0.04 -6.49
C ARG A 77 0.95 -1.35 -6.35
N MET A 78 0.71 -1.82 -5.13
CA MET A 78 0.10 -3.13 -4.91
C MET A 78 -1.36 -3.18 -5.39
N LEU A 79 -2.11 -2.11 -5.16
CA LEU A 79 -3.48 -1.97 -5.63
C LEU A 79 -3.57 -1.89 -7.16
N ALA A 80 -2.59 -1.26 -7.82
CA ALA A 80 -2.50 -1.22 -9.28
C ALA A 80 -2.27 -2.62 -9.85
N SER A 81 -1.31 -3.37 -9.28
CA SER A 81 -1.03 -4.75 -9.73
C SER A 81 -2.23 -5.70 -9.54
N HIS A 82 -3.00 -5.58 -8.45
CA HIS A 82 -4.23 -6.36 -8.25
C HIS A 82 -5.39 -5.95 -9.17
N ARG A 83 -5.38 -4.71 -9.70
CA ARG A 83 -6.44 -4.21 -10.60
C ARG A 83 -6.26 -4.68 -12.04
N GLU A 84 -5.05 -4.98 -12.47
CA GLU A 84 -4.77 -5.49 -13.82
C GLU A 84 -5.25 -6.93 -14.04
N ASP A 85 -5.54 -7.69 -12.97
CA ASP A 85 -6.15 -9.03 -13.03
C ASP A 85 -7.68 -9.03 -13.19
N ARG A 86 -8.32 -7.87 -13.37
CA ARG A 86 -9.69 -7.81 -13.88
C ARG A 86 -9.62 -7.80 -15.41
N PRO A 87 -9.92 -8.91 -16.11
CA PRO A 87 -10.11 -8.82 -17.56
C PRO A 87 -11.16 -7.74 -17.78
N ALA A 88 -10.84 -6.78 -18.65
CA ALA A 88 -11.84 -5.89 -19.20
C ALA A 88 -12.99 -6.77 -19.67
N GLU A 89 -14.16 -6.67 -19.03
CA GLU A 89 -15.34 -7.38 -19.51
C GLU A 89 -15.46 -7.05 -20.99
N PRO A 90 -15.41 -8.04 -21.90
CA PRO A 90 -15.64 -7.75 -23.30
C PRO A 90 -17.04 -7.16 -23.34
N ARG A 91 -17.12 -5.88 -23.73
CA ARG A 91 -18.39 -5.23 -24.01
C ARG A 91 -19.12 -6.17 -24.94
N ARG A 92 -20.26 -6.70 -24.47
CA ARG A 92 -21.15 -7.51 -25.30
C ARG A 92 -21.40 -6.69 -26.55
N ASP A 93 -20.89 -7.21 -27.66
CA ASP A 93 -21.24 -6.76 -28.98
C ASP A 93 -22.75 -7.02 -29.10
N ASP A 94 -23.55 -5.99 -28.86
CA ASP A 94 -24.98 -5.96 -29.15
C ASP A 94 -25.10 -6.00 -30.68
N GLY A 95 -24.84 -7.18 -31.23
CA GLY A 95 -25.09 -7.54 -32.60
C GLY A 95 -26.59 -7.47 -32.83
N ARG A 96 -27.08 -6.27 -33.14
CA ARG A 96 -28.33 -6.06 -33.87
C ARG A 96 -28.27 -6.89 -35.14
N ARG A 97 -28.80 -8.10 -35.11
CA ARG A 97 -29.37 -8.73 -36.29
C ARG A 97 -30.86 -8.46 -36.27
N ASP A 98 -31.21 -7.30 -36.81
CA ASP A 98 -32.45 -7.13 -37.54
C ASP A 98 -32.46 -8.17 -38.66
N ASP A 99 -33.24 -9.23 -38.51
CA ASP A 99 -33.70 -10.01 -39.66
C ASP A 99 -35.15 -10.41 -39.40
N ARG A 100 -35.99 -9.37 -39.37
CA ARG A 100 -37.37 -9.50 -39.82
C ARG A 100 -37.32 -9.51 -41.34
N HIS A 101 -37.44 -10.67 -41.98
CA HIS A 101 -38.29 -10.76 -43.15
C HIS A 101 -38.78 -12.19 -43.38
N ARG A 102 -40.09 -12.28 -43.15
CA ARG A 102 -41.05 -13.28 -43.62
C ARG A 102 -41.29 -13.02 -45.11
N ASP A 103 -41.11 -14.04 -45.96
CA ASP A 103 -42.15 -14.65 -46.82
C ASP A 103 -41.56 -15.86 -47.57
#